data_AF-A0A2V7YHN4-F1
#
_entry.id   AF-A0A2V7YHN4-F1
#
_cell.length_a   1.000
_cell.length_b   1.000
_cell.length_c   1.000
_cell.angle_alpha   90.00
_cell.angle_beta   90.00
_cell.angle_gamma   90.00
#
_symmetry.space_group_name_H-M   'P 1'
#
loop_
_entity.id
_entity.type
_entity.pdbx_description
1 polymer ?
#
loop_
_entity_poly.entity_id
_entity_poly.type
_entity_poly.pdbx_seq_one_letter_code
_entity_poly.pdbx_strand_id
1 'polypeptide(L)'
;MTWVGATGFARRPLVVVEDHLHHVSELLDVLSEGEIRQTTVVCLDRPGPDTTRITASWLERYPGLQVAARTGGAGLDPAVFEEAHRFCKMVAGMLRPGGLLLQDIQLATLGFIPPDRWWESIYLANTVRGMFAGTQPACRFLSNKRGYEATFGRDLLDAGFDPRDVMDKSDLRGMVVPVVRSYLNRAFPLVLQIPGAPDAAVAKTEEDRREIESQLDLAVWQGEPVEIGRRLLDGKRLSFKAGSQEAVTWLELIEDRLEGGEGIPVVDVGARIAPEGAARAEITNLAARHIHGLRSRLKDGGAILTAHHAYRLAEGVRVGRVGARTNTD
;
A
#
# COMPACT_ATOMS: atom_id res chain seq x y z
N MET A 1 12.93 21.20 -3.29
CA MET A 1 14.06 20.42 -2.73
C MET A 1 13.80 18.95 -2.98
N THR A 2 14.64 18.31 -3.79
CA THR A 2 14.62 16.88 -4.04
C THR A 2 15.11 16.17 -2.79
N TRP A 3 14.21 15.52 -2.07
CA TRP A 3 14.56 14.68 -0.94
C TRP A 3 15.33 13.48 -1.46
N VAL A 4 16.65 13.48 -1.27
CA VAL A 4 17.47 12.28 -1.46
C VAL A 4 17.02 11.32 -0.36
N GLY A 5 16.12 10.40 -0.72
CA GLY A 5 15.61 9.38 0.20
C GLY A 5 16.71 8.44 0.65
N ALA A 6 16.39 7.58 1.62
CA ALA A 6 17.19 6.39 1.87
C ALA A 6 17.29 5.62 0.54
N THR A 7 18.49 5.56 -0.04
CA THR A 7 18.74 4.95 -1.34
C THR A 7 18.14 3.54 -1.38
N GLY A 8 17.23 3.28 -2.31
CA GLY A 8 16.62 1.96 -2.50
C GLY A 8 15.23 1.75 -1.84
N PHE A 9 14.69 2.71 -1.09
CA PHE A 9 13.35 2.61 -0.51
C PHE A 9 12.33 3.51 -1.21
N ALA A 10 11.13 2.97 -1.45
CA ALA A 10 9.99 3.75 -1.88
C ALA A 10 9.33 4.41 -0.67
N ARG A 11 8.77 5.61 -0.83
CA ARG A 11 8.01 6.24 0.24
C ARG A 11 6.70 5.50 0.49
N ARG A 12 6.43 5.15 1.75
CA ARG A 12 5.24 4.40 2.17
C ARG A 12 4.31 5.22 3.09
N PRO A 13 2.99 4.98 3.04
CA PRO A 13 2.03 5.57 3.97
C PRO A 13 2.29 5.25 5.45
N LEU A 14 2.79 4.04 5.76
CA LEU A 14 3.13 3.61 7.11
C LEU A 14 4.63 3.33 7.19
N VAL A 15 5.30 3.95 8.17
CA VAL A 15 6.66 3.56 8.58
C VAL A 15 6.60 3.10 10.04
N VAL A 16 7.05 1.88 10.29
CA VAL A 16 7.16 1.30 11.63
C VAL A 16 8.64 1.28 12.01
N VAL A 17 9.00 1.86 13.14
CA VAL A 17 10.38 1.86 13.66
C VAL A 17 10.42 1.07 14.96
N GLU A 18 11.23 0.01 14.99
CA GLU A 18 11.41 -0.86 16.15
C GLU A 18 12.87 -1.28 16.30
N ASP A 19 13.35 -1.37 17.54
CA ASP A 19 14.56 -2.05 17.94
C ASP A 19 14.34 -3.48 18.51
N HIS A 20 13.09 -3.92 18.71
CA HIS A 20 12.70 -5.30 19.06
C HIS A 20 11.78 -5.95 18.01
N LEU A 21 12.31 -6.95 17.29
CA LEU A 21 11.66 -7.46 16.07
C LEU A 21 10.45 -8.38 16.29
N HIS A 22 10.27 -8.95 17.48
CA HIS A 22 9.13 -9.85 17.73
C HIS A 22 7.78 -9.12 17.65
N HIS A 23 7.67 -7.88 18.15
CA HIS A 23 6.44 -7.08 18.04
C HIS A 23 6.11 -6.73 16.60
N VAL A 24 7.13 -6.53 15.75
CA VAL A 24 6.92 -6.32 14.33
C VAL A 24 6.33 -7.58 13.69
N SER A 25 6.82 -8.77 14.03
CA SER A 25 6.22 -10.02 13.54
C SER A 25 4.74 -10.11 13.89
N GLU A 26 4.39 -9.86 15.15
CA GLU A 26 3.01 -9.90 15.63
C GLU A 26 2.13 -8.85 14.92
N LEU A 27 2.66 -7.64 14.68
CA LEU A 27 1.95 -6.60 13.93
C LEU A 27 1.73 -7.02 12.48
N LEU A 28 2.76 -7.55 11.80
CA LEU A 28 2.64 -8.00 10.42
C LEU A 28 1.65 -9.17 10.28
N ASP A 29 1.58 -10.07 11.27
CA ASP A 29 0.63 -11.19 11.29
C ASP A 29 -0.84 -10.74 11.39
N VAL A 30 -1.12 -9.50 11.82
CA VAL A 30 -2.49 -8.99 12.01
C VAL A 30 -2.91 -7.92 11.00
N LEU A 31 -1.95 -7.36 10.27
CA LEU A 31 -2.21 -6.46 9.15
C LEU A 31 -2.71 -7.25 7.91
N SER A 32 -3.53 -6.61 7.09
CA SER A 32 -3.93 -7.15 5.80
C SER A 32 -2.79 -7.03 4.77
N GLU A 33 -2.79 -7.86 3.72
CA GLU A 33 -1.79 -7.77 2.65
C GLU A 33 -1.70 -6.36 2.03
N GLY A 34 -2.86 -5.68 1.90
CA GLY A 34 -2.92 -4.30 1.42
C GLY A 34 -2.27 -3.29 2.36
N GLU A 35 -2.40 -3.47 3.68
CA GLU A 35 -1.72 -2.65 4.70
C GLU A 35 -0.21 -2.90 4.69
N ILE A 36 0.20 -4.16 4.60
CA ILE A 36 1.61 -4.58 4.57
C ILE A 36 2.36 -3.96 3.38
N ARG A 37 1.76 -3.93 2.18
CA ARG A 37 2.34 -3.27 1.00
C ARG A 37 2.47 -1.76 1.14
N GLN A 38 1.74 -1.16 2.08
CA GLN A 38 1.83 0.26 2.41
C GLN A 38 2.81 0.52 3.57
N THR A 39 3.60 -0.48 3.97
CA THR A 39 4.45 -0.43 5.15
C THR A 39 5.93 -0.53 4.81
N THR A 40 6.73 0.34 5.43
CA THR A 40 8.18 0.14 5.60
C THR A 40 8.47 -0.13 7.07
N VAL A 41 9.17 -1.22 7.37
CA VAL A 41 9.70 -1.50 8.71
C VAL A 41 11.16 -1.05 8.77
N VAL A 42 11.50 -0.22 9.76
CA VAL A 42 12.86 0.14 10.13
C VAL A 42 13.26 -0.69 11.34
N CYS A 43 14.16 -1.65 11.11
CA CYS A 43 14.71 -2.55 12.11
C CYS A 43 16.02 -1.96 12.64
N LEU A 44 15.99 -1.44 13.86
CA LEU A 44 17.16 -0.89 14.52
C LEU A 44 17.97 -1.92 15.31
N ASP A 45 17.43 -3.13 15.49
CA ASP A 45 18.11 -4.21 16.20
C ASP A 45 19.51 -4.50 15.59
N ARG A 46 20.42 -4.98 16.44
CA ARG A 46 21.78 -5.31 16.03
C ARG A 46 21.77 -6.45 15.00
N PRO A 47 22.68 -6.41 14.01
CA PRO A 47 22.79 -7.48 13.04
C PRO A 47 23.25 -8.76 13.75
N GLY A 48 22.49 -9.84 13.56
CA GLY A 48 22.78 -11.15 14.10
C GLY A 48 22.04 -12.23 13.30
N PRO A 49 22.35 -13.53 13.52
CA PRO A 49 21.68 -14.63 12.83
C PRO A 49 20.15 -14.56 12.94
N ASP A 50 19.64 -14.23 14.13
CA ASP A 50 18.19 -14.14 14.36
C ASP A 50 17.54 -12.95 13.64
N THR A 51 18.13 -11.76 13.74
CA THR A 51 17.68 -10.55 13.03
C THR A 51 17.71 -10.73 11.51
N THR A 52 18.73 -11.40 10.98
CA THR A 52 18.82 -11.69 9.54
C THR A 52 17.75 -12.69 9.12
N ARG A 53 17.55 -13.75 9.90
CA ARG A 53 16.57 -14.80 9.61
C ARG A 53 15.14 -14.27 9.68
N ILE A 54 14.81 -13.45 10.67
CA ILE A 54 13.45 -12.92 10.85
C ILE A 54 13.10 -11.92 9.75
N THR A 55 14.03 -11.02 9.39
CA THR A 55 13.81 -10.05 8.31
C THR A 55 13.70 -10.73 6.94
N ALA A 56 14.51 -11.75 6.67
CA ALA A 56 14.39 -12.57 5.47
C ALA A 56 13.05 -13.31 5.41
N SER A 57 12.62 -13.91 6.53
CA SER A 57 11.32 -14.60 6.63
C SER A 57 10.14 -13.67 6.36
N TRP A 58 10.19 -12.41 6.82
CA TRP A 58 9.15 -11.44 6.50
C TRP A 58 9.10 -11.12 5.01
N LEU A 59 10.25 -10.88 4.36
CA LEU A 59 10.30 -10.55 2.94
C LEU A 59 9.81 -11.71 2.07
N GLU A 60 10.04 -12.96 2.48
CA GLU A 60 9.51 -14.14 1.83
C GLU A 60 7.99 -14.28 2.02
N ARG A 61 7.51 -14.10 3.26
CA ARG A 61 6.09 -14.30 3.61
C ARG A 61 5.19 -13.16 3.16
N TYR A 62 5.72 -11.95 3.04
CA TYR A 62 4.95 -10.72 2.83
C TYR A 62 5.40 -9.96 1.57
N PRO A 63 4.93 -10.38 0.38
CA PRO A 63 5.25 -9.70 -0.86
C PRO A 63 4.88 -8.21 -0.83
N GLY A 64 5.84 -7.36 -1.16
CA GLY A 64 5.67 -5.90 -1.23
C GLY A 64 5.91 -5.15 0.09
N LEU A 65 6.19 -5.85 1.19
CA LEU A 65 6.76 -5.24 2.39
C LEU A 65 8.15 -4.64 2.09
N GLN A 66 8.47 -3.49 2.66
CA GLN A 66 9.83 -2.96 2.67
C GLN A 66 10.43 -3.07 4.06
N VAL A 67 11.67 -3.57 4.15
CA VAL A 67 12.40 -3.71 5.42
C VAL A 67 13.75 -2.99 5.28
N ALA A 68 13.94 -1.96 6.09
CA ALA A 68 15.20 -1.27 6.26
C ALA A 68 15.88 -1.77 7.53
N ALA A 69 16.93 -2.58 7.37
CA ALA A 69 17.66 -3.18 8.47
C ALA A 69 19.17 -3.00 8.26
N ARG A 70 19.97 -3.22 9.31
CA ARG A 70 21.44 -3.28 9.20
C ARG A 70 21.94 -4.49 8.40
N THR A 71 21.06 -5.45 8.13
CA THR A 71 21.32 -6.71 7.42
C THR A 71 20.69 -6.67 6.01
N GLY A 72 21.44 -7.01 4.95
CA GLY A 72 20.91 -7.14 3.58
C GLY A 72 21.41 -6.08 2.58
N GLY A 73 20.95 -6.18 1.32
CA GLY A 73 21.48 -5.41 0.18
C GLY A 73 21.24 -3.89 0.24
N ALA A 74 20.00 -3.45 0.44
CA ALA A 74 19.66 -2.04 0.70
C ALA A 74 19.62 -1.79 2.22
N GLY A 75 20.78 -1.90 2.87
CA GLY A 75 20.90 -1.76 4.32
C GLY A 75 20.77 -0.32 4.82
N LEU A 76 20.52 -0.17 6.12
CA LEU A 76 20.61 1.12 6.81
C LEU A 76 22.07 1.60 6.85
N ASP A 77 22.29 2.86 6.48
CA ASP A 77 23.60 3.53 6.65
C ASP A 77 24.00 3.49 8.13
N PRO A 78 25.21 2.99 8.49
CA PRO A 78 25.69 2.99 9.86
C PRO A 78 25.59 4.35 10.57
N ALA A 79 25.73 5.47 9.84
CA ALA A 79 25.63 6.82 10.40
C ALA A 79 24.24 7.13 11.00
N VAL A 80 23.20 6.37 10.62
CA VAL A 80 21.85 6.47 11.22
C VAL A 80 21.87 6.15 12.72
N PHE A 81 22.79 5.31 13.18
CA PHE A 81 22.88 4.89 14.58
C PHE A 81 23.71 5.84 15.45
N GLU A 82 24.42 6.78 14.81
CA GLU A 82 25.37 7.70 15.44
C GLU A 82 24.84 9.13 15.52
N GLU A 83 24.00 9.55 14.56
CA GLU A 83 23.50 10.93 14.46
C GLU A 83 21.97 11.02 14.40
N ALA A 84 21.37 11.74 15.34
CA ALA A 84 19.92 11.99 15.41
C ALA A 84 19.33 12.57 14.11
N HIS A 85 20.02 13.53 13.50
CA HIS A 85 19.59 14.11 12.22
C HIS A 85 19.56 13.07 11.10
N ARG A 86 20.55 12.16 11.03
CA ARG A 86 20.63 11.12 9.98
C ARG A 86 19.49 10.13 10.12
N PHE A 87 19.20 9.72 11.35
CA PHE A 87 18.01 8.93 11.67
C PHE A 87 16.73 9.62 11.18
N CYS A 88 16.52 10.88 11.56
CA CYS A 88 15.31 11.60 11.18
C CYS A 88 15.17 11.74 9.65
N LYS A 89 16.26 12.07 8.95
CA LYS A 89 16.26 12.17 7.47
C LYS A 89 15.96 10.83 6.81
N MET A 90 16.50 9.73 7.34
CA MET A 90 16.24 8.39 6.83
C MET A 90 14.75 8.04 6.96
N VAL A 91 14.16 8.23 8.14
CA VAL A 91 12.74 7.95 8.39
C VAL A 91 11.85 8.84 7.50
N ALA A 92 12.12 10.15 7.45
CA ALA A 92 11.39 11.08 6.56
C ALA A 92 11.55 10.72 5.07
N GLY A 93 12.69 10.16 4.69
CA GLY A 93 12.96 9.67 3.35
C GLY A 93 12.07 8.49 2.94
N MET A 94 11.65 7.65 3.89
CA MET A 94 10.80 6.48 3.69
C MET A 94 9.30 6.75 3.88
N LEU A 95 8.94 7.88 4.50
CA LEU A 95 7.55 8.21 4.80
C LEU A 95 6.92 9.09 3.70
N ARG A 96 5.69 8.77 3.27
CA ARG A 96 4.91 9.67 2.40
C ARG A 96 4.46 10.91 3.19
N PRO A 97 4.33 12.09 2.54
CA PRO A 97 3.64 13.23 3.14
C PRO A 97 2.24 12.82 3.64
N GLY A 98 1.86 13.24 4.84
CA GLY A 98 0.64 12.81 5.52
C GLY A 98 0.65 11.35 6.00
N GLY A 99 1.80 10.67 5.98
CA GLY A 99 1.95 9.29 6.44
C GLY A 99 1.78 9.12 7.96
N LEU A 100 1.81 7.87 8.42
CA LEU A 100 1.85 7.50 9.82
C LEU A 100 3.25 6.97 10.16
N LEU A 101 3.92 7.60 11.11
CA LEU A 101 5.09 7.06 11.79
C LEU A 101 4.62 6.35 13.07
N LEU A 102 4.83 5.04 13.12
CA LEU A 102 4.63 4.23 14.31
C LEU A 102 6.00 3.86 14.88
N GLN A 103 6.35 4.36 16.05
CA GLN A 103 7.70 4.23 16.59
C GLN A 103 7.67 3.58 17.97
N ASP A 104 8.62 2.71 18.30
CA ASP A 104 8.84 2.38 19.71
C ASP A 104 9.19 3.65 20.49
N ILE A 105 8.59 3.79 21.67
CA ILE A 105 8.86 4.90 22.57
C ILE A 105 10.27 4.81 23.17
N GLN A 106 10.87 3.62 23.19
CA GLN A 106 12.24 3.42 23.64
C GLN A 106 13.05 2.81 22.50
N LEU A 107 14.05 3.54 22.01
CA LEU A 107 14.95 3.09 20.94
C LEU A 107 16.38 2.95 21.49
N ALA A 108 16.61 1.92 22.30
CA ALA A 108 17.85 1.67 23.03
C ALA A 108 19.06 1.39 22.11
N THR A 109 18.81 1.04 20.86
CA THR A 109 19.85 0.78 19.85
C THR A 109 20.45 2.05 19.24
N LEU A 110 19.81 3.21 19.41
CA LEU A 110 20.32 4.49 18.95
C LEU A 110 21.33 5.02 19.97
N GLY A 111 22.63 4.93 19.66
CA GLY A 111 23.72 5.22 20.61
C GLY A 111 23.78 6.68 21.08
N PHE A 112 23.11 7.59 20.37
CA PHE A 112 22.99 9.00 20.74
C PHE A 112 21.82 9.29 21.69
N ILE A 113 20.96 8.31 21.99
CA ILE A 113 19.91 8.44 23.00
C ILE A 113 20.41 7.81 24.31
N PRO A 114 20.60 8.60 25.38
CA PRO A 114 20.99 8.07 26.67
C PRO A 114 19.90 7.17 27.26
N PRO A 115 20.25 6.05 27.93
CA PRO A 115 19.26 5.12 28.48
C PRO A 115 18.28 5.75 29.49
N ASP A 116 18.75 6.73 30.24
CA ASP A 116 17.98 7.49 31.23
C ASP A 116 17.09 8.56 30.60
N ARG A 117 17.26 8.86 29.30
CA ARG A 117 16.50 9.86 28.54
C ARG A 117 15.79 9.24 27.32
N TRP A 118 15.22 8.05 27.50
CA TRP A 118 14.51 7.32 26.44
C TRP A 118 13.42 8.15 25.73
N TRP A 119 12.81 9.11 26.42
CA TRP A 119 11.81 10.01 25.85
C TRP A 119 12.36 10.95 24.77
N GLU A 120 13.69 11.06 24.61
CA GLU A 120 14.30 11.78 23.49
C GLU A 120 13.93 11.19 22.13
N SER A 121 13.57 9.91 22.08
CA SER A 121 13.00 9.27 20.88
C SER A 121 11.74 9.99 20.37
N ILE A 122 10.93 10.58 21.26
CA ILE A 122 9.71 11.32 20.93
C ILE A 122 10.06 12.59 20.17
N TYR A 123 11.12 13.30 20.58
CA TYR A 123 11.60 14.50 19.88
C TYR A 123 12.16 14.18 18.48
N LEU A 124 12.69 12.97 18.25
CA LEU A 124 13.07 12.52 16.90
C LEU A 124 11.86 12.43 15.99
N ALA A 125 10.75 11.87 16.47
CA ALA A 125 9.49 11.84 15.71
C ALA A 125 8.97 13.26 15.40
N ASN A 126 9.11 14.21 16.33
CA ASN A 126 8.80 15.63 16.05
C ASN A 126 9.69 16.21 14.95
N THR A 127 10.98 15.87 15.00
CA THR A 127 11.96 16.34 14.02
C THR A 127 11.62 15.80 12.64
N VAL A 128 11.24 14.52 12.53
CA VAL A 128 10.69 13.93 11.30
C VAL A 128 9.44 14.69 10.85
N ARG A 129 8.47 14.95 11.75
CA ARG A 129 7.26 15.72 11.44
C ARG A 129 7.57 17.10 10.87
N GLY A 130 8.51 17.82 11.48
CA GLY A 130 8.96 19.16 11.08
C GLY A 130 9.74 19.20 9.77
N MET A 131 10.21 18.05 9.24
CA MET A 131 10.84 17.99 7.92
C MET A 131 9.85 18.12 6.77
N PHE A 132 8.54 17.95 7.00
CA PHE A 132 7.54 18.03 5.93
C PHE A 132 7.00 19.46 5.81
N ALA A 133 7.24 20.09 4.65
CA ALA A 133 6.75 21.44 4.34
C ALA A 133 5.24 21.49 4.02
N GLY A 134 4.64 20.35 3.65
CA GLY A 134 3.22 20.22 3.33
C GLY A 134 2.46 19.48 4.43
N THR A 135 1.65 18.48 4.03
CA THR A 135 0.93 17.63 4.98
C THR A 135 1.91 16.87 5.88
N GLN A 136 1.95 17.25 7.15
CA GLN A 136 2.81 16.62 8.15
C GLN A 136 2.32 15.19 8.47
N PRO A 137 3.24 14.26 8.75
CA PRO A 137 2.86 12.93 9.19
C PRO A 137 2.29 12.96 10.62
N ALA A 138 1.42 12.00 10.91
CA ALA A 138 1.08 11.68 12.29
C ALA A 138 2.15 10.80 12.92
N CYS A 139 2.41 11.00 14.21
CA CYS A 139 3.32 10.17 14.98
C CYS A 139 2.53 9.45 16.07
N ARG A 140 2.80 8.16 16.23
CA ARG A 140 2.25 7.31 17.29
C ARG A 140 3.37 6.49 17.89
N PHE A 141 3.27 6.27 19.19
CA PHE A 141 4.30 5.58 19.96
C PHE A 141 3.78 4.25 20.46
N LEU A 142 4.65 3.26 20.47
CA LEU A 142 4.36 1.94 20.99
C LEU A 142 5.10 1.77 22.32
N SER A 143 4.45 1.24 23.35
CA SER A 143 5.06 0.98 24.65
C SER A 143 4.71 -0.39 25.20
N ASN A 144 5.66 -1.02 25.91
CA ASN A 144 5.44 -2.29 26.62
C ASN A 144 4.79 -2.11 28.00
N LYS A 145 4.52 -0.85 28.43
CA LYS A 145 3.94 -0.57 29.75
C LYS A 145 2.43 -0.84 29.74
N ARG A 146 2.05 -2.01 30.25
CA ARG A 146 0.65 -2.44 30.37
C ARG A 146 -0.16 -1.56 31.32
N GLY A 147 -1.37 -1.21 30.89
CA GLY A 147 -2.36 -0.52 31.74
C GLY A 147 -1.92 0.86 32.24
N TYR A 148 -0.91 1.44 31.59
CA TYR A 148 -0.36 2.73 31.95
C TYR A 148 -0.87 3.79 30.97
N GLU A 149 -1.62 4.77 31.48
CA GLU A 149 -1.83 6.01 30.74
C GLU A 149 -0.52 6.78 30.76
N ALA A 150 0.04 7.03 29.57
CA ALA A 150 1.24 7.86 29.49
C ALA A 150 0.96 9.22 30.13
N THR A 151 1.91 9.71 30.91
CA THR A 151 1.91 11.11 31.38
C THR A 151 3.11 11.80 30.77
N PHE A 152 2.86 12.88 30.03
CA PHE A 152 3.91 13.69 29.47
C PHE A 152 4.14 14.92 30.33
N GLY A 153 5.42 15.22 30.57
CA GLY A 153 5.81 16.48 31.21
C GLY A 153 5.46 17.68 30.32
N ARG A 154 5.49 18.87 30.93
CA ARG A 154 5.11 20.12 30.26
C ARG A 154 5.80 20.33 28.91
N ASP A 155 7.09 20.03 28.83
CA ASP A 155 7.88 20.22 27.60
C ASP A 155 7.35 19.41 26.40
N LEU A 156 6.89 18.18 26.64
CA LEU A 156 6.33 17.32 25.60
C LEU A 156 4.92 17.79 25.18
N LEU A 157 4.12 18.24 26.15
CA LEU A 157 2.79 18.82 25.88
C LEU A 157 2.92 20.12 25.07
N ASP A 158 3.85 21.01 25.46
CA ASP A 158 4.13 22.27 24.78
C ASP A 158 4.71 22.04 23.37
N ALA A 159 5.40 20.92 23.13
CA ALA A 159 5.82 20.47 21.79
C ALA A 159 4.68 19.85 20.95
N GLY A 160 3.46 19.78 21.50
CA GLY A 160 2.26 19.29 20.82
C GLY A 160 2.16 17.77 20.77
N PHE A 161 2.76 17.06 21.74
CA PHE A 161 2.55 15.62 21.91
C PHE A 161 1.40 15.34 22.86
N ASP A 162 0.59 14.36 22.48
CA ASP A 162 -0.51 13.89 23.29
C ASP A 162 -0.14 12.55 23.92
N PRO A 163 -0.27 12.37 25.25
CA PRO A 163 -0.03 11.06 25.84
C PRO A 163 -0.93 9.94 25.29
N ARG A 164 -2.09 10.30 24.72
CA ARG A 164 -2.98 9.37 23.99
C ARG A 164 -2.38 8.86 22.68
N ASP A 165 -1.27 9.44 22.23
CA ASP A 165 -0.52 8.96 21.07
C ASP A 165 0.32 7.71 21.40
N VAL A 166 0.45 7.35 22.69
CA VAL A 166 1.13 6.14 23.15
C VAL A 166 0.13 4.98 23.23
N MET A 167 0.45 3.87 22.57
CA MET A 167 -0.37 2.66 22.52
C MET A 167 0.37 1.48 23.15
N ASP A 168 -0.40 0.62 23.84
CA ASP A 168 0.12 -0.61 24.44
C ASP A 168 0.44 -1.65 23.36
N LYS A 169 1.70 -2.09 23.31
CA LYS A 169 2.19 -3.11 22.37
C LYS A 169 1.58 -4.48 22.63
N SER A 170 1.08 -4.75 23.83
CA SER A 170 0.50 -6.05 24.17
C SER A 170 -0.91 -6.27 23.61
N ASP A 171 -1.58 -5.22 23.11
CA ASP A 171 -2.85 -5.32 22.41
C ASP A 171 -2.80 -4.70 21.01
N LEU A 172 -1.99 -5.31 20.13
CA LEU A 172 -1.88 -4.86 18.74
C LEU A 172 -3.22 -4.92 18.00
N ARG A 173 -4.03 -5.97 18.23
CA ARG A 173 -5.30 -6.16 17.51
C ARG A 173 -6.39 -5.19 17.94
N GLY A 174 -6.49 -4.92 19.24
CA GLY A 174 -7.53 -4.06 19.82
C GLY A 174 -7.17 -2.58 19.79
N MET A 175 -5.88 -2.22 19.90
CA MET A 175 -5.45 -0.81 19.97
C MET A 175 -4.73 -0.31 18.73
N VAL A 176 -3.70 -1.03 18.26
CA VAL A 176 -2.79 -0.51 17.21
C VAL A 176 -3.39 -0.63 15.81
N VAL A 177 -3.89 -1.82 15.45
CA VAL A 177 -4.43 -2.10 14.12
C VAL A 177 -5.62 -1.20 13.77
N PRO A 178 -6.61 -0.94 14.65
CA PRO A 178 -7.70 -0.04 14.34
C PRO A 178 -7.23 1.39 14.05
N VAL A 179 -6.21 1.88 14.78
CA VAL A 179 -5.61 3.20 14.54
C VAL A 179 -4.92 3.24 13.19
N VAL A 180 -4.08 2.24 12.88
CA VAL A 180 -3.41 2.12 11.57
C VAL A 180 -4.43 2.11 10.44
N ARG A 181 -5.47 1.26 10.54
CA ARG A 181 -6.52 1.14 9.52
C ARG A 181 -7.30 2.43 9.34
N SER A 182 -7.79 2.99 10.43
CA SER A 182 -8.54 4.25 10.42
C SER A 182 -7.70 5.36 9.78
N TYR A 183 -6.41 5.43 10.14
CA TYR A 183 -5.50 6.43 9.58
C TYR A 183 -5.28 6.23 8.09
N LEU A 184 -4.89 5.03 7.66
CA LEU A 184 -4.62 4.73 6.25
C LEU A 184 -5.86 4.99 5.39
N ASN A 185 -7.04 4.60 5.86
CA ASN A 185 -8.29 4.84 5.13
C ASN A 185 -8.62 6.33 5.00
N ARG A 186 -8.33 7.14 6.03
CA ARG A 186 -8.63 8.58 6.04
C ARG A 186 -7.60 9.40 5.25
N ALA A 187 -6.32 9.13 5.46
CA ALA A 187 -5.22 9.92 4.89
C ALA A 187 -4.88 9.46 3.46
N PHE A 188 -5.13 8.20 3.14
CA PHE A 188 -4.85 7.60 1.83
C PHE A 188 -6.08 6.79 1.35
N PRO A 189 -7.23 7.46 1.14
CA PRO A 189 -8.43 6.78 0.67
C PRO A 189 -8.18 6.16 -0.71
N LEU A 190 -8.98 5.15 -1.04
CA LEU A 190 -9.08 4.74 -2.43
C LEU A 190 -9.79 5.84 -3.21
N VAL A 191 -9.58 5.88 -4.52
CA VAL A 191 -10.23 6.81 -5.43
C VAL A 191 -11.04 6.00 -6.41
N LEU A 192 -12.32 6.32 -6.51
CA LEU A 192 -13.21 5.86 -7.56
C LEU A 192 -13.18 6.85 -8.71
N GLN A 193 -12.88 6.32 -9.88
CA GLN A 193 -12.89 7.05 -11.15
C GLN A 193 -13.97 6.45 -12.04
N ILE A 194 -14.80 7.30 -12.62
CA ILE A 194 -15.92 6.95 -13.51
C ILE A 194 -15.84 7.89 -14.73
N PRO A 195 -16.17 7.44 -15.95
CA PRO A 195 -16.12 8.30 -17.12
C PRO A 195 -16.97 9.56 -16.93
N GLY A 196 -16.36 10.74 -17.11
CA GLY A 196 -17.05 12.04 -17.08
C GLY A 196 -17.49 12.54 -15.70
N ALA A 197 -17.09 11.88 -14.60
CA ALA A 197 -17.35 12.31 -13.23
C ALA A 197 -16.05 12.70 -12.51
N PRO A 198 -16.09 13.64 -11.54
CA PRO A 198 -14.92 13.92 -10.71
C PRO A 198 -14.55 12.70 -9.85
N ASP A 199 -13.25 12.54 -9.61
CA ASP A 199 -12.70 11.52 -8.72
C ASP A 199 -13.35 11.59 -7.33
N ALA A 200 -13.87 10.46 -6.87
CA ALA A 200 -14.52 10.35 -5.56
C ALA A 200 -13.63 9.57 -4.59
N ALA A 201 -13.44 10.10 -3.37
CA ALA A 201 -12.77 9.36 -2.31
C ALA A 201 -13.68 8.22 -1.82
N VAL A 202 -13.12 7.02 -1.71
CA VAL A 202 -13.80 5.80 -1.30
C VAL A 202 -13.13 5.22 -0.07
N ALA A 203 -13.90 5.03 0.99
CA ALA A 203 -13.46 4.27 2.15
C ALA A 203 -13.50 2.77 1.84
N LYS A 204 -12.57 2.00 2.43
CA LYS A 204 -12.43 0.55 2.20
C LYS A 204 -13.48 -0.27 2.96
N THR A 205 -14.73 0.18 3.07
CA THR A 205 -15.78 -0.61 3.73
C THR A 205 -16.52 -1.51 2.73
N GLU A 206 -17.07 -2.62 3.22
CA GLU A 206 -17.90 -3.50 2.39
C GLU A 206 -19.24 -2.84 2.01
N GLU A 207 -19.71 -1.86 2.79
CA GLU A 207 -20.92 -1.09 2.49
C GLU A 207 -20.68 -0.13 1.32
N ASP A 208 -19.61 0.67 1.37
CA ASP A 208 -19.21 1.55 0.26
C ASP A 208 -18.98 0.74 -1.02
N ARG A 209 -18.34 -0.42 -0.88
CA ARG A 209 -18.11 -1.33 -2.01
C ARG A 209 -19.40 -1.79 -2.63
N ARG A 210 -20.39 -2.21 -1.84
CA ARG A 210 -21.71 -2.63 -2.33
C ARG A 210 -22.44 -1.49 -3.01
N GLU A 211 -22.34 -0.28 -2.48
CA GLU A 211 -22.95 0.90 -3.09
C GLU A 211 -22.34 1.15 -4.48
N ILE A 212 -21.01 1.18 -4.60
CA ILE A 212 -20.30 1.37 -5.87
C ILE A 212 -20.67 0.25 -6.86
N GLU A 213 -20.60 -1.01 -6.44
CA GLU A 213 -20.95 -2.17 -7.26
C GLU A 213 -22.44 -2.18 -7.66
N SER A 214 -23.31 -1.50 -6.91
CA SER A 214 -24.72 -1.32 -7.27
C SER A 214 -24.92 -0.27 -8.35
N GLN A 215 -24.02 0.69 -8.54
CA GLN A 215 -24.19 1.79 -9.50
C GLN A 215 -23.47 1.55 -10.83
N LEU A 216 -22.47 0.68 -10.83
CA LEU A 216 -21.64 0.40 -11.99
C LEU A 216 -22.01 -0.92 -12.65
N ASP A 217 -21.92 -0.93 -13.97
CA ASP A 217 -21.96 -2.16 -14.70
C ASP A 217 -20.67 -2.92 -14.48
N LEU A 218 -19.50 -2.27 -14.28
CA LEU A 218 -18.10 -2.73 -14.02
C LEU A 218 -17.38 -1.89 -12.99
N ALA A 219 -16.88 -2.51 -11.93
CA ALA A 219 -15.92 -1.91 -11.02
C ALA A 219 -14.67 -2.80 -10.95
N VAL A 220 -13.51 -2.25 -11.32
CA VAL A 220 -12.23 -2.87 -11.02
C VAL A 220 -11.66 -2.29 -9.74
N TRP A 221 -11.30 -3.18 -8.82
CA TRP A 221 -10.63 -2.85 -7.58
C TRP A 221 -9.16 -3.20 -7.75
N GLN A 222 -8.33 -2.17 -7.94
CA GLN A 222 -6.89 -2.31 -8.06
C GLN A 222 -6.30 -2.64 -6.69
N GLY A 223 -5.74 -3.84 -6.60
CA GLY A 223 -5.11 -4.40 -5.42
C GLY A 223 -4.36 -5.68 -5.78
N GLU A 224 -3.88 -6.39 -4.77
CA GLU A 224 -3.46 -7.78 -4.92
C GLU A 224 -4.32 -8.63 -3.98
N PRO A 225 -5.27 -9.43 -4.50
CA PRO A 225 -5.60 -9.65 -5.92
C PRO A 225 -6.31 -8.46 -6.62
N VAL A 226 -6.31 -8.46 -7.96
CA VAL A 226 -7.17 -7.57 -8.76
C VAL A 226 -8.57 -8.16 -8.76
N GLU A 227 -9.55 -7.40 -8.30
CA GLU A 227 -10.93 -7.87 -8.21
C GLU A 227 -11.85 -7.12 -9.16
N ILE A 228 -12.79 -7.85 -9.74
CA ILE A 228 -13.79 -7.32 -10.64
C ILE A 228 -15.15 -7.74 -10.10
N GLY A 229 -15.94 -6.77 -9.65
CA GLY A 229 -17.29 -6.98 -9.14
C GLY A 229 -18.28 -6.13 -9.92
N ARG A 230 -19.52 -6.62 -10.12
CA ARG A 230 -20.64 -5.87 -10.73
C ARG A 230 -21.91 -6.67 -11.07
N ARG A 231 -22.92 -5.94 -11.57
CA ARG A 231 -24.18 -6.40 -12.19
C ARG A 231 -24.03 -7.29 -13.43
N LEU A 232 -23.12 -6.94 -14.34
CA LEU A 232 -22.87 -7.65 -15.61
C LEU A 232 -22.09 -8.97 -15.47
N LEU A 233 -21.58 -9.34 -14.30
CA LEU A 233 -20.93 -10.64 -14.07
C LEU A 233 -21.97 -11.73 -13.78
N ASP A 234 -21.76 -12.92 -14.34
CA ASP A 234 -22.61 -14.09 -14.12
C ASP A 234 -22.23 -14.83 -12.82
N GLY A 235 -22.46 -14.18 -11.67
CA GLY A 235 -22.22 -14.75 -10.34
C GLY A 235 -21.46 -13.84 -9.39
N LYS A 236 -20.53 -14.42 -8.61
CA LYS A 236 -19.70 -13.72 -7.62
C LYS A 236 -18.62 -12.85 -8.28
N ARG A 237 -17.98 -11.98 -7.49
CA ARG A 237 -16.79 -11.20 -7.86
C ARG A 237 -15.73 -12.12 -8.47
N LEU A 238 -15.11 -11.68 -9.56
CA LEU A 238 -13.91 -12.31 -10.10
C LEU A 238 -12.69 -11.79 -9.34
N SER A 239 -11.76 -12.68 -9.03
CA SER A 239 -10.51 -12.33 -8.36
C SER A 239 -9.36 -12.96 -9.12
N PHE A 240 -8.38 -12.14 -9.48
CA PHE A 240 -7.25 -12.54 -10.31
C PHE A 240 -5.94 -12.21 -9.60
N LYS A 241 -4.94 -13.07 -9.80
CA LYS A 241 -3.56 -12.71 -9.47
C LYS A 241 -3.17 -11.49 -10.32
N ALA A 242 -2.62 -10.46 -9.68
CA ALA A 242 -2.11 -9.29 -10.39
C ALA A 242 -1.06 -9.73 -11.44
N GLY A 243 -1.12 -9.12 -12.63
CA GLY A 243 -0.27 -9.47 -13.76
C GLY A 243 -0.66 -10.75 -14.52
N SER A 244 -1.70 -11.48 -14.10
CA SER A 244 -2.26 -12.54 -14.96
C SER A 244 -2.84 -11.95 -16.24
N GLN A 245 -2.80 -12.68 -17.35
CA GLN A 245 -3.26 -12.18 -18.65
C GLN A 245 -4.76 -11.79 -18.64
N GLU A 246 -5.57 -12.49 -17.86
CA GLU A 246 -6.97 -12.10 -17.62
C GLU A 246 -7.05 -10.76 -16.87
N ALA A 247 -6.32 -10.59 -15.76
CA ALA A 247 -6.29 -9.33 -15.00
C ALA A 247 -5.86 -8.14 -15.88
N VAL A 248 -4.78 -8.32 -16.66
CA VAL A 248 -4.26 -7.29 -17.57
C VAL A 248 -5.30 -6.89 -18.61
N THR A 249 -5.91 -7.87 -19.28
CA THR A 249 -6.90 -7.59 -20.34
C THR A 249 -8.15 -6.91 -19.77
N TRP A 250 -8.61 -7.31 -18.58
CA TRP A 250 -9.72 -6.64 -17.91
C TRP A 250 -9.41 -5.19 -17.54
N LEU A 251 -8.21 -4.94 -16.98
CA LEU A 251 -7.76 -3.60 -16.63
C LEU A 251 -7.74 -2.69 -17.85
N GLU A 252 -7.15 -3.15 -18.95
CA GLU A 252 -7.07 -2.37 -20.19
C GLU A 252 -8.45 -2.10 -20.80
N LEU A 253 -9.38 -3.06 -20.77
CA LEU A 253 -10.73 -2.85 -21.31
C LEU A 253 -11.48 -1.77 -20.53
N ILE A 254 -11.25 -1.70 -19.22
CA ILE A 254 -11.86 -0.71 -18.34
C ILE A 254 -11.17 0.64 -18.49
N GLU A 255 -9.84 0.67 -18.56
CA GLU A 255 -9.06 1.89 -18.76
C GLU A 255 -9.35 2.53 -20.12
N ASP A 256 -9.37 1.75 -21.21
CA ASP A 256 -9.80 2.22 -22.52
C ASP A 256 -11.20 2.85 -22.47
N ARG A 257 -12.15 2.22 -21.77
CA ARG A 257 -13.50 2.77 -21.61
C ARG A 257 -13.56 4.02 -20.73
N LEU A 258 -12.69 4.13 -19.71
CA LEU A 258 -12.56 5.31 -18.85
C LEU A 258 -12.02 6.51 -19.62
N GLU A 259 -11.03 6.26 -20.48
CA GLU A 259 -10.33 7.29 -21.26
C GLU A 259 -11.05 7.62 -22.57
N GLY A 260 -12.05 6.82 -22.97
CA GLY A 260 -12.75 6.98 -24.24
C GLY A 260 -11.91 6.56 -25.45
N GLY A 261 -11.04 5.56 -25.26
CA GLY A 261 -10.15 5.03 -26.29
C GLY A 261 -10.87 4.24 -27.39
N GLU A 262 -10.10 3.85 -28.40
CA GLU A 262 -10.60 3.14 -29.59
C GLU A 262 -10.69 1.62 -29.41
N GLY A 263 -10.20 1.09 -28.28
CA GLY A 263 -10.11 -0.33 -27.99
C GLY A 263 -8.67 -0.86 -27.99
N ILE A 264 -8.51 -2.04 -27.38
CA ILE A 264 -7.23 -2.76 -27.32
C ILE A 264 -7.03 -3.54 -28.63
N PRO A 265 -5.92 -3.37 -29.34
CA PRO A 265 -5.66 -4.10 -30.58
C PRO A 265 -5.68 -5.62 -30.37
N VAL A 266 -6.34 -6.35 -31.27
CA VAL A 266 -6.46 -7.82 -31.22
C VAL A 266 -5.08 -8.49 -31.21
N VAL A 267 -4.14 -7.92 -31.97
CA VAL A 267 -2.76 -8.44 -32.06
C VAL A 267 -2.01 -8.29 -30.74
N ASP A 268 -2.25 -7.22 -29.98
CA ASP A 268 -1.56 -6.97 -28.71
C ASP A 268 -2.05 -7.96 -27.64
N VAL A 269 -3.37 -8.16 -27.57
CA VAL A 269 -3.96 -9.18 -26.68
C VAL A 269 -3.39 -10.57 -27.00
N GLY A 270 -3.34 -10.94 -28.28
CA GLY A 270 -2.84 -12.25 -28.69
C GLY A 270 -1.34 -12.43 -28.45
N ALA A 271 -0.53 -11.41 -28.74
CA ALA A 271 0.92 -11.48 -28.65
C ALA A 271 1.40 -11.70 -27.21
N ARG A 272 0.68 -11.17 -26.22
CA ARG A 272 1.00 -11.41 -24.79
C ARG A 272 0.81 -12.85 -24.33
N ILE A 273 -0.06 -13.59 -25.02
CA ILE A 273 -0.46 -14.95 -24.65
C ILE A 273 0.29 -15.98 -25.52
N ALA A 274 0.67 -15.57 -26.73
CA ALA A 274 1.31 -16.43 -27.70
C ALA A 274 2.74 -16.83 -27.28
N PRO A 275 3.17 -18.05 -27.65
CA PRO A 275 4.58 -18.43 -27.52
C PRO A 275 5.45 -17.58 -28.46
N GLU A 276 6.74 -17.51 -28.14
CA GLU A 276 7.71 -16.79 -28.96
C GLU A 276 7.76 -17.35 -30.39
N GLY A 277 7.74 -16.47 -31.39
CA GLY A 277 7.74 -16.85 -32.81
C GLY A 277 6.37 -17.25 -33.39
N ALA A 278 5.27 -17.14 -32.63
CA ALA A 278 3.94 -17.43 -33.14
C ALA A 278 3.57 -16.59 -34.38
N ALA A 279 2.94 -17.24 -35.36
CA ALA A 279 2.48 -16.56 -36.57
C ALA A 279 1.29 -15.63 -36.28
N ARG A 280 1.11 -14.58 -37.09
CA ARG A 280 0.03 -13.59 -36.89
C ARG A 280 -1.37 -14.21 -36.79
N ALA A 281 -1.67 -15.25 -37.58
CA ALA A 281 -2.95 -15.94 -37.52
C ALA A 281 -3.16 -16.69 -36.20
N GLU A 282 -2.10 -17.25 -35.62
CA GLU A 282 -2.12 -17.90 -34.33
C GLU A 282 -2.37 -16.89 -33.20
N ILE A 283 -1.68 -15.76 -33.24
CA ILE A 283 -1.86 -14.62 -32.33
C ILE A 283 -3.33 -14.18 -32.31
N THR A 284 -3.94 -13.94 -33.48
CA THR A 284 -5.34 -13.51 -33.55
C THR A 284 -6.32 -14.57 -33.03
N ASN A 285 -6.02 -15.86 -33.25
CA ASN A 285 -6.84 -16.96 -32.76
C ASN A 285 -6.73 -17.14 -31.24
N LEU A 286 -5.55 -16.90 -30.66
CA LEU A 286 -5.36 -16.90 -29.21
C LEU A 286 -6.10 -15.73 -28.56
N ALA A 287 -6.01 -14.53 -29.15
CA ALA A 287 -6.75 -13.36 -28.69
C ALA A 287 -8.27 -13.61 -28.68
N ALA A 288 -8.81 -14.18 -29.77
CA ALA A 288 -10.23 -14.50 -29.88
C ALA A 288 -10.69 -15.52 -28.82
N ARG A 289 -9.89 -16.58 -28.58
CA ARG A 289 -10.17 -17.57 -27.52
C ARG A 289 -10.12 -16.95 -26.13
N HIS A 290 -9.14 -16.10 -25.86
CA HIS A 290 -9.01 -15.38 -24.60
C HIS A 290 -10.23 -14.48 -24.33
N ILE A 291 -10.59 -13.64 -25.30
CA ILE A 291 -11.76 -12.75 -25.17
C ILE A 291 -13.07 -13.55 -25.08
N HIS A 292 -13.19 -14.69 -25.76
CA HIS A 292 -14.33 -15.57 -25.59
C HIS A 292 -14.44 -16.08 -24.14
N GLY A 293 -13.31 -16.43 -23.50
CA GLY A 293 -13.25 -16.77 -22.08
C GLY A 293 -13.67 -15.62 -21.16
N LEU A 294 -13.33 -14.37 -21.48
CA LEU A 294 -13.79 -13.20 -20.72
C LEU A 294 -15.29 -12.96 -20.90
N ARG A 295 -15.80 -13.08 -22.14
CA ARG A 295 -17.23 -12.92 -22.46
C ARG A 295 -18.10 -13.93 -21.71
N SER A 296 -17.64 -15.16 -21.55
CA SER A 296 -18.41 -16.19 -20.83
C SER A 296 -18.54 -15.94 -19.32
N ARG A 297 -17.77 -14.99 -18.76
CA ARG A 297 -17.93 -14.53 -17.36
C ARG A 297 -19.02 -13.45 -17.21
N LEU A 298 -19.57 -12.97 -18.32
CA LEU A 298 -20.56 -11.90 -18.34
C LEU A 298 -21.95 -12.47 -18.58
N LYS A 299 -22.97 -11.88 -17.94
CA LYS A 299 -24.38 -12.16 -18.24
C LYS A 299 -24.74 -11.80 -19.68
N ASP A 300 -24.10 -10.77 -20.20
CA ASP A 300 -24.18 -10.34 -21.58
C ASP A 300 -22.77 -10.28 -22.18
N GLY A 301 -22.42 -11.31 -22.96
CA GLY A 301 -21.15 -11.36 -23.69
C GLY A 301 -21.01 -10.26 -24.75
N GLY A 302 -22.10 -9.62 -25.16
CA GLY A 302 -22.12 -8.47 -26.07
C GLY A 302 -21.54 -7.19 -25.45
N ALA A 303 -21.34 -7.15 -24.13
CA ALA A 303 -20.69 -6.02 -23.46
C ALA A 303 -19.21 -5.85 -23.85
N ILE A 304 -18.55 -6.88 -24.39
CA ILE A 304 -17.22 -6.77 -25.02
C ILE A 304 -17.41 -6.86 -26.53
N LEU A 305 -17.15 -5.76 -27.23
CA LEU A 305 -17.27 -5.64 -28.67
C LEU A 305 -15.95 -5.94 -29.37
N THR A 306 -16.04 -6.40 -30.62
CA THR A 306 -14.91 -6.48 -31.53
C THR A 306 -15.21 -5.57 -32.72
N ALA A 307 -14.44 -4.50 -32.89
CA ALA A 307 -14.61 -3.55 -33.98
C ALA A 307 -13.22 -3.09 -34.45
N HIS A 308 -13.05 -2.88 -35.77
CA HIS A 308 -11.80 -2.34 -36.34
C HIS A 308 -10.50 -3.03 -35.87
N HIS A 309 -10.52 -4.36 -35.72
CA HIS A 309 -9.39 -5.15 -35.19
C HIS A 309 -8.97 -4.80 -33.75
N ALA A 310 -9.88 -4.28 -32.94
CA ALA A 310 -9.71 -4.03 -31.53
C ALA A 310 -10.86 -4.63 -30.69
N TYR A 311 -10.58 -4.87 -29.41
CA TYR A 311 -11.55 -5.25 -28.39
C TYR A 311 -11.84 -4.05 -27.48
N ARG A 312 -13.12 -3.77 -27.24
CA ARG A 312 -13.53 -2.64 -26.38
C ARG A 312 -14.81 -2.96 -25.63
N LEU A 313 -15.08 -2.24 -24.54
CA LEU A 313 -16.38 -2.31 -23.88
C LEU A 313 -17.43 -1.51 -24.66
N ALA A 314 -18.67 -1.99 -24.66
CA ALA A 314 -19.78 -1.26 -25.29
C ALA A 314 -20.01 0.10 -24.61
N GLU A 315 -20.42 1.11 -25.37
CA GLU A 315 -20.57 2.50 -24.89
C GLU A 315 -21.55 2.60 -23.71
N GLY A 316 -22.61 1.78 -23.71
CA GLY A 316 -23.60 1.72 -22.63
C GLY A 316 -23.11 1.08 -21.34
N VAL A 317 -21.93 0.45 -21.31
CA VAL A 317 -21.37 -0.19 -20.12
C VAL A 317 -20.78 0.88 -19.20
N ARG A 318 -21.39 1.06 -18.03
CA ARG A 318 -20.89 1.95 -16.97
C ARG A 318 -19.73 1.29 -16.23
N VAL A 319 -18.52 1.79 -16.43
CA VAL A 319 -17.32 1.28 -15.77
C VAL A 319 -16.84 2.23 -14.67
N GLY A 320 -16.05 1.70 -13.75
CA GLY A 320 -15.27 2.49 -12.80
C GLY A 320 -14.05 1.74 -12.32
N ARG A 321 -13.05 2.52 -11.89
CA ARG A 321 -11.79 2.05 -11.32
C ARG A 321 -11.68 2.54 -9.89
N VAL A 322 -11.48 1.62 -8.96
CA VAL A 322 -11.20 1.91 -7.56
C VAL A 322 -9.76 1.51 -7.28
N GLY A 323 -8.91 2.47 -6.92
CA GLY A 323 -7.49 2.21 -6.67
C GLY A 323 -6.91 3.19 -5.66
N ALA A 324 -5.68 2.93 -5.20
CA ALA A 324 -4.99 3.93 -4.40
C ALA A 324 -4.78 5.19 -5.26
N ARG A 325 -4.93 6.38 -4.68
CA ARG A 325 -4.62 7.63 -5.38
C ARG A 325 -3.16 7.58 -5.85
N THR A 326 -2.97 7.42 -7.16
CA THR A 326 -1.68 7.64 -7.80
C THR A 326 -1.48 9.13 -7.83
N ASN A 327 -0.76 9.69 -6.85
CA ASN A 327 -0.22 11.03 -6.99
C ASN A 327 0.88 10.94 -8.05
N THR A 328 0.50 11.04 -9.32
CA THR A 328 1.35 11.68 -10.32
C THR A 328 1.13 13.18 -10.16
N ASP A 329 1.79 13.72 -9.14
CA ASP A 329 2.18 15.12 -8.94
C ASP A 329 3.20 15.16 -7.79
#